data_AF-A0A962JZH9-F1
#
_entry.id   AF-A0A962JZH9-F1
#
_cell.length_a   1.000
_cell.length_b   1.000
_cell.length_c   1.000
_cell.angle_alpha   90.00
_cell.angle_beta   90.00
_cell.angle_gamma   90.00
#
_symmetry.space_group_name_H-M   'P 1'
#
loop_
_entity.id
_entity.type
_entity.pdbx_description
1 polymer ?
#
loop_
_entity_poly.entity_id
_entity_poly.type
_entity_poly.pdbx_seq_one_letter_code
_entity_poly.pdbx_strand_id
1 'polypeptide(L)'
;IYRVDEMVEKPSPADAPSNLAIIGRYILTPDIFDIIRETPPGANGEIQLTDALQIQAKRGCVMAYKFKGRRFDCGSVPGFVEATNYVYENYYARR
;
A
#
# COMPACT_ATOMS: atom_id res chain seq x y z
N ILE A 1 -3.80 -3.56 14.76
CA ILE A 1 -4.65 -2.63 13.96
C ILE A 1 -4.30 -1.24 14.43
N TYR A 2 -4.18 -0.29 13.51
CA TYR A 2 -3.82 1.11 13.79
C TYR A 2 -4.90 2.02 13.20
N ARG A 3 -5.17 3.13 13.86
CA ARG A 3 -5.90 4.24 13.21
C ARG A 3 -4.88 5.04 12.39
N VAL A 4 -5.27 5.45 11.19
CA VAL A 4 -4.38 6.21 10.31
C VAL A 4 -4.67 7.70 10.47
N ASP A 5 -3.64 8.45 10.86
CA ASP A 5 -3.70 9.92 10.98
C ASP A 5 -3.12 10.60 9.73
N GLU A 6 -2.08 10.00 9.15
CA GLU A 6 -1.38 10.52 7.97
C GLU A 6 -0.89 9.41 7.04
N MET A 7 -1.01 9.67 5.74
CA MET A 7 -0.53 8.84 4.62
C MET A 7 0.17 9.75 3.62
N VAL A 8 1.35 9.33 3.16
CA VAL A 8 2.17 10.06 2.19
C VAL A 8 2.56 9.08 1.09
N GLU A 9 2.30 9.44 -0.17
CA GLU A 9 2.72 8.65 -1.33
C GLU A 9 4.23 8.80 -1.56
N LYS A 10 4.97 7.69 -1.46
CA LYS A 10 6.41 7.62 -1.76
C LYS A 10 7.23 8.78 -1.17
N PRO A 11 7.21 8.97 0.17
CA PRO A 11 7.99 10.03 0.81
C PRO A 11 9.49 9.80 0.60
N SER A 12 10.28 10.87 0.70
CA SER A 12 11.72 10.71 0.87
C SER A 12 12.01 9.99 2.20
N PRO A 13 13.18 9.34 2.35
CA PRO A 13 13.53 8.68 3.60
C PRO A 13 13.52 9.61 4.82
N ALA A 14 13.79 10.90 4.63
CA ALA A 14 13.79 11.90 5.70
C ALA A 14 12.36 12.35 6.09
N ASP A 15 11.41 12.24 5.17
CA ASP A 15 10.02 12.68 5.35
C ASP A 15 9.07 11.53 5.70
N ALA A 16 9.59 10.31 5.83
CA ALA A 16 8.77 9.13 6.12
C ALA A 16 8.19 9.22 7.55
N PRO A 17 6.86 9.27 7.72
CA PRO A 17 6.26 9.42 9.05
C PRO A 17 6.37 8.14 9.90
N SER A 18 6.61 7.00 9.25
CA SER A 18 6.83 5.71 9.92
C SER A 18 7.49 4.70 8.98
N ASN A 19 7.76 3.50 9.49
CA ASN A 19 8.20 2.34 8.70
C ASN A 19 7.03 1.44 8.23
N LEU A 20 5.78 1.92 8.30
CA LEU A 20 4.61 1.18 7.83
C LEU A 20 4.32 1.56 6.37
N ALA A 21 4.64 0.65 5.45
CA ALA A 21 4.34 0.82 4.03
C ALA A 21 2.95 0.28 3.67
N ILE A 22 2.25 1.02 2.81
CA ILE A 22 0.98 0.57 2.22
C ILE A 22 1.29 -0.55 1.22
N ILE A 23 0.48 -1.60 1.26
CA ILE A 23 0.49 -2.68 0.27
C ILE A 23 -0.81 -2.64 -0.52
N GLY A 24 -0.82 -3.15 -1.76
CA GLY A 24 -1.97 -3.17 -2.65
C GLY A 24 -3.10 -4.12 -2.22
N ARG A 25 -3.64 -3.93 -1.01
CA ARG A 25 -4.77 -4.66 -0.41
C ARG A 25 -5.59 -3.67 0.39
N TYR A 26 -6.81 -3.44 -0.06
CA TYR A 26 -7.71 -2.44 0.51
C TYR A 26 -9.10 -3.03 0.69
N ILE A 27 -9.78 -2.59 1.74
CA ILE A 27 -11.22 -2.72 1.89
C ILE A 27 -11.71 -1.28 1.99
N LEU A 28 -12.43 -0.82 0.96
CA LEU A 28 -12.81 0.58 0.81
C LEU A 28 -14.31 0.72 1.02
N THR A 29 -14.70 1.72 1.79
CA THR A 29 -16.10 2.12 1.89
C THR A 29 -16.51 2.96 0.66
N PRO A 30 -17.79 2.95 0.24
CA PRO A 30 -18.21 3.56 -1.03
C PRO A 30 -17.94 5.07 -1.15
N ASP A 31 -17.85 5.80 -0.05
CA ASP A 31 -17.54 7.24 -0.03
C ASP A 31 -16.16 7.57 -0.65
N ILE A 32 -15.25 6.58 -0.77
CA ILE A 32 -13.98 6.76 -1.46
C ILE A 32 -14.17 7.18 -2.92
N PHE A 33 -15.25 6.76 -3.58
CA PHE A 33 -15.50 7.11 -4.99
C PHE A 33 -15.82 8.59 -5.16
N ASP A 34 -16.52 9.20 -4.20
CA ASP A 34 -16.77 10.64 -4.21
C ASP A 34 -15.45 11.40 -4.01
N ILE A 35 -14.62 10.94 -3.07
CA ILE A 35 -13.31 11.54 -2.80
C ILE A 35 -12.39 11.44 -4.02
N ILE A 36 -12.32 10.28 -4.68
CA ILE A 36 -11.50 10.08 -5.88
C ILE A 36 -11.90 11.04 -7.01
N ARG A 37 -13.20 11.30 -7.20
CA ARG A 37 -13.70 12.24 -8.22
C ARG A 37 -13.22 13.68 -7.99
N GLU A 38 -13.01 14.05 -6.73
CA GLU A 38 -12.53 15.38 -6.33
C GLU A 38 -11.00 15.44 -6.15
N THR A 39 -10.33 14.28 -6.16
CA THR A 39 -8.89 14.19 -5.93
C THR A 39 -8.13 14.66 -7.17
N PRO A 40 -7.32 15.73 -7.08
CA PRO A 40 -6.53 16.19 -8.21
C PRO A 40 -5.44 15.16 -8.58
N PRO A 41 -4.94 15.16 -9.82
CA PRO A 41 -3.78 14.36 -10.17
C PRO A 41 -2.58 14.70 -9.29
N GLY A 42 -1.95 13.67 -8.72
CA GLY A 42 -0.79 13.76 -7.85
C GLY A 42 0.51 13.50 -8.61
N ALA A 43 1.35 12.63 -8.04
CA ALA A 43 2.61 12.23 -8.66
C ALA A 43 2.39 11.65 -10.07
N ASN A 44 3.26 12.04 -11.01
CA ASN A 44 3.25 11.61 -12.41
C ASN A 44 1.97 11.94 -13.20
N GLY A 45 1.12 12.84 -12.70
CA GLY A 45 -0.14 13.21 -13.37
C GLY A 45 -1.24 12.16 -13.25
N GLU A 46 -1.09 11.20 -12.34
CA GLU A 46 -2.09 10.17 -12.04
C GLU A 46 -2.90 10.54 -10.79
N ILE A 47 -4.17 10.13 -10.74
CA ILE A 47 -4.97 10.22 -9.52
C ILE A 47 -4.49 9.12 -8.57
N GLN A 48 -3.88 9.51 -7.45
CA GLN A 48 -3.33 8.57 -6.48
C GLN A 48 -4.38 8.17 -5.45
N LEU A 49 -4.57 6.87 -5.27
CA LEU A 49 -5.46 6.35 -4.23
C LEU A 49 -4.98 6.74 -2.82
N THR A 50 -3.66 6.88 -2.63
CA THR A 50 -3.06 7.32 -1.36
C THR A 50 -3.56 8.71 -0.95
N ASP A 51 -3.72 9.64 -1.89
CA ASP A 51 -4.21 10.99 -1.61
C ASP A 51 -5.69 10.97 -1.22
N ALA A 52 -6.51 10.18 -1.92
CA ALA A 52 -7.91 9.98 -1.57
C ALA A 52 -8.08 9.32 -0.19
N LEU A 53 -7.27 8.31 0.11
CA LEU A 53 -7.25 7.66 1.43
C LEU A 53 -6.78 8.62 2.52
N GLN A 54 -5.85 9.53 2.23
CA GLN A 54 -5.42 10.55 3.18
C GLN A 54 -6.56 11.52 3.53
N ILE A 55 -7.38 11.93 2.56
CA ILE A 55 -8.58 12.73 2.81
C ILE A 55 -9.58 11.96 3.69
N GLN A 56 -9.79 10.67 3.41
CA GLN A 56 -10.66 9.81 4.21
C GLN A 56 -10.11 9.56 5.63
N ALA A 57 -8.78 9.44 5.77
CA ALA A 57 -8.09 9.25 7.04
C ALA A 57 -8.26 10.48 7.95
N LYS A 58 -8.17 11.70 7.40
CA LYS A 58 -8.46 12.95 8.12
C LYS A 58 -9.89 13.05 8.64
N ARG A 59 -10.84 12.35 8.01
CA ARG A 59 -12.24 12.21 8.50
C ARG A 59 -12.38 11.16 9.61
N GLY A 60 -11.30 10.45 9.95
CA GLY A 60 -11.25 9.45 11.00
C GLY A 60 -11.71 8.06 10.58
N CYS A 61 -11.89 7.81 9.28
CA CYS A 61 -12.53 6.60 8.76
C CYS A 61 -11.57 5.52 8.27
N VAL A 62 -10.25 5.68 8.44
CA VAL A 62 -9.24 4.76 7.89
C VAL A 62 -8.50 4.02 9.00
N MET A 63 -8.41 2.69 8.82
CA MET A 63 -7.70 1.78 9.70
C MET A 63 -6.60 1.05 8.91
N ALA A 64 -5.40 0.96 9.48
CA ALA A 64 -4.31 0.17 8.93
C ALA A 64 -4.21 -1.19 9.63
N TYR A 65 -4.08 -2.24 8.82
CA TYR A 65 -3.90 -3.61 9.28
C TYR A 65 -2.53 -4.14 8.88
N LYS A 66 -1.67 -4.43 9.88
CA LYS A 66 -0.43 -5.16 9.67
C LYS A 66 -0.73 -6.64 9.52
N PHE A 67 -0.85 -7.10 8.28
CA PHE A 67 -1.10 -8.51 8.00
C PHE A 67 0.04 -9.40 8.50
N LYS A 68 -0.30 -10.66 8.80
CA LYS A 68 0.68 -11.69 9.17
C LYS A 68 0.92 -12.57 7.94
N GLY A 69 2.15 -12.55 7.42
CA GLY A 69 2.56 -13.32 6.26
C GLY A 69 3.81 -12.75 5.62
N ARG A 70 4.31 -13.43 4.58
CA ARG A 70 5.42 -12.93 3.76
C ARG A 70 4.86 -12.31 2.49
N ARG A 71 5.32 -11.11 2.14
CA ARG A 71 5.00 -10.43 0.88
C ARG A 71 6.29 -10.25 0.10
N PHE A 72 6.22 -10.55 -1.20
CA PHE A 72 7.27 -10.26 -2.16
C PHE A 72 6.80 -9.13 -3.07
N ASP A 73 7.70 -8.24 -3.45
CA ASP A 73 7.40 -7.19 -4.41
C ASP A 73 7.68 -7.63 -5.85
N CYS A 74 6.73 -8.36 -6.42
CA CYS A 74 6.82 -8.84 -7.80
C CYS A 74 6.67 -7.74 -8.86
N GLY A 75 6.45 -6.47 -8.47
CA GLY A 75 6.52 -5.34 -9.40
C GLY A 75 7.97 -4.97 -9.76
N SER A 76 8.95 -5.47 -8.99
CA SER A 76 10.38 -5.29 -9.23
C SER A 76 11.01 -6.59 -9.73
N VAL A 77 12.02 -6.49 -10.61
CA VAL A 77 12.76 -7.67 -11.08
C VAL A 77 13.39 -8.46 -9.93
N PRO A 78 14.08 -7.83 -8.94
CA PRO A 78 14.65 -8.57 -7.81
C PRO A 78 13.58 -9.28 -6.98
N GLY A 79 12.47 -8.61 -6.67
CA GLY A 79 11.40 -9.22 -5.86
C GLY A 79 10.67 -10.36 -6.59
N PHE A 80 10.55 -10.28 -7.92
CA PHE A 80 10.01 -11.37 -8.73
C PHE A 80 10.91 -12.62 -8.71
N VAL A 81 12.23 -12.45 -8.84
CA VAL A 81 13.20 -13.56 -8.75
C VAL A 81 13.19 -14.16 -7.35
N GLU A 82 13.18 -13.33 -6.30
CA GLU A 82 13.11 -13.80 -4.90
C GLU A 82 11.84 -14.63 -4.66
N ALA A 83 10.69 -14.15 -5.12
CA ALA A 83 9.41 -14.87 -4.99
C ALA A 83 9.46 -16.23 -5.69
N THR A 84 10.02 -16.27 -6.90
CA THR A 84 10.11 -17.49 -7.71
C THR A 84 11.00 -18.53 -7.02
N ASN A 85 12.18 -18.13 -6.57
CA ASN A 85 13.11 -19.02 -5.85
C ASN A 85 12.49 -19.52 -4.55
N TYR A 86 11.86 -18.63 -3.77
CA TYR A 86 11.18 -19.02 -2.54
C TYR A 86 10.11 -20.09 -2.78
N VAL A 87 9.29 -19.92 -3.82
CA VAL A 87 8.26 -20.89 -4.17
C VAL A 87 8.87 -22.21 -4.61
N TYR A 88 9.90 -22.18 -5.47
CA TYR A 88 10.61 -23.38 -5.90
C TYR A 88 11.16 -24.18 -4.72
N GLU A 89 11.92 -23.53 -3.84
CA GLU A 89 12.58 -24.17 -2.70
C GLU A 89 11.59 -24.75 -1.69
N ASN A 90 10.47 -24.07 -1.44
CA ASN A 90 9.56 -24.44 -0.34
C ASN A 90 8.42 -25.36 -0.77
N TYR A 91 8.03 -25.36 -2.05
CA TYR A 91 6.87 -26.12 -2.52
C TYR A 91 7.21 -27.20 -3.56
N TYR A 92 8.29 -27.03 -4.33
CA TYR A 92 8.65 -27.94 -5.42
C TYR A 92 9.89 -28.78 -5.11
N ALA A 93 10.98 -28.16 -4.64
CA ALA A 93 12.23 -28.86 -4.35
C ALA A 93 12.19 -29.74 -3.09
N ARG A 94 11.18 -29.55 -2.23
CA ARG A 94 10.93 -30.37 -1.03
C ARG A 94 10.01 -31.57 -1.31
N ARG A 95 9.63 -31.81 -2.56
CA ARG A 95 8.93 -33.03 -2.98
C ARG A 95 9.90 -34.08 -3.50
#